data_AF-A0A519JIL9-F1
#
_entry.id   AF-A0A519JIL9-F1
#
_cell.length_a   1.000
_cell.length_b   1.000
_cell.length_c   1.000
_cell.angle_alpha   90.00
_cell.angle_beta   90.00
_cell.angle_gamma   90.00
#
_symmetry.space_group_name_H-M   'P 1'
#
loop_
_entity.id
_entity.type
_entity.pdbx_description
1 polymer ?
#
loop_
_entity_poly.entity_id
_entity_poly.type
_entity_poly.pdbx_seq_one_letter_code
_entity_poly.pdbx_strand_id
1 'polypeptide(L)'
;MILNEDSFEEIFSLRLTLMNVFVVATIGAVFLILITTYIIAFTPLREYIPGYASTKLKRDATELALKSDSLSQALKKNDAYLNSIKKVLNGDLDVAKLSKDSIIAADNKPLADEKMQPSEPDLKLRDEVSREDKYNLLEKAQSKVSIVFFAPAKGMVTEHYNIRDKHFSTDIALAKNTPIKAVLGGNVIFADWTPTNGN
;
A
#
# COMPACT_ATOMS: atom_id res chain seq x y z
N MET A 1 39.85 40.49 36.79
CA MET A 1 39.91 41.79 36.08
C MET A 1 40.67 41.54 34.81
N ILE A 2 40.00 41.63 33.67
CA ILE A 2 40.67 41.60 32.36
C ILE A 2 40.54 43.04 31.85
N LEU A 3 41.67 43.71 31.67
CA LEU A 3 41.75 45.10 31.24
C LEU A 3 42.15 45.14 29.77
N ASN A 4 41.54 46.02 28.97
CA ASN A 4 42.01 46.25 27.61
C ASN A 4 43.39 46.90 27.65
N GLU A 5 44.37 46.31 26.97
CA GLU A 5 45.76 46.78 27.02
C GLU A 5 45.93 48.13 26.31
N ASP A 6 45.07 48.44 25.31
CA ASP A 6 45.14 49.68 24.52
C ASP A 6 44.31 50.84 25.09
N SER A 7 43.14 50.57 25.70
CA SER A 7 42.24 51.63 26.20
C SER A 7 42.21 51.77 27.72
N PHE A 8 42.86 50.88 28.47
CA PHE A 8 42.75 50.79 29.93
C PHE A 8 41.29 50.72 30.45
N GLU A 9 40.31 50.49 29.57
CA GLU A 9 38.91 50.34 29.95
C GLU A 9 38.66 48.93 30.51
N GLU A 10 37.87 48.89 31.58
CA GLU A 10 37.47 47.65 32.23
C GLU A 10 36.39 46.95 31.38
N ILE A 11 36.83 45.97 30.58
CA ILE A 11 35.93 45.23 29.68
C ILE A 11 35.12 44.16 30.44
N PHE A 12 35.68 43.60 31.51
CA PHE A 12 35.03 42.54 32.28
C PHE A 12 35.52 42.44 33.75
N SER A 13 34.63 42.70 34.70
CA SER A 13 34.90 42.69 36.14
C SER A 13 33.96 41.76 36.92
N LEU A 14 34.24 40.45 36.84
CA LEU A 14 33.59 39.50 37.75
C LEU A 14 34.15 39.67 39.17
N ARG A 15 33.34 40.20 40.09
CA ARG A 15 33.60 40.01 41.53
C ARG A 15 33.35 38.55 41.88
N LEU A 16 34.45 37.84 42.18
CA LEU A 16 34.43 36.45 42.63
C LEU A 16 33.91 36.39 44.06
N THR A 17 32.59 36.35 44.21
CA THR A 17 31.92 35.97 45.45
C THR A 17 31.48 34.52 45.33
N LEU A 18 31.42 33.79 46.46
CA LEU A 18 30.91 32.40 46.50
C LEU A 18 29.55 32.28 45.78
N MET A 19 28.68 33.30 45.92
CA MET A 19 27.37 33.36 45.27
C MET A 19 27.49 33.46 43.73
N ASN A 20 28.34 34.35 43.22
CA ASN A 20 28.48 34.54 41.77
C ASN A 20 29.09 33.31 41.08
N VAL A 21 30.07 32.66 41.73
CA VAL A 21 30.66 31.41 41.24
C VAL A 21 29.59 30.30 41.16
N PHE A 22 28.72 30.19 42.16
CA PHE A 22 27.62 29.22 42.15
C PHE A 22 26.61 29.47 41.02
N VAL A 23 26.26 30.73 40.76
CA VAL A 23 25.33 31.11 39.68
C VAL A 23 25.93 30.82 38.31
N VAL A 24 27.19 31.20 38.07
CA VAL A 24 27.86 30.92 36.78
C VAL A 24 28.01 29.41 36.56
N ALA A 25 28.37 28.65 37.60
CA ALA A 25 28.50 27.20 37.51
C ALA A 25 27.18 26.49 37.19
N THR A 26 26.09 26.91 37.84
CA THR A 26 24.75 26.33 37.61
C THR A 26 24.22 26.67 36.22
N ILE A 27 24.36 27.91 35.76
CA ILE A 27 24.01 28.31 34.39
C ILE A 27 24.84 27.52 33.37
N GLY A 28 26.15 27.38 33.60
CA GLY A 28 27.03 26.57 32.75
C GLY A 28 26.61 25.10 32.69
N ALA A 29 26.25 24.50 33.84
CA ALA A 29 25.78 23.12 33.90
C ALA A 29 24.46 22.92 33.12
N VAL A 30 23.48 23.81 33.31
CA VAL A 30 22.20 23.77 32.57
C VAL A 30 22.44 23.93 31.07
N PHE A 31 23.29 24.86 30.68
CA PHE A 31 23.64 25.11 29.28
C PHE A 31 24.30 23.88 28.63
N LEU A 32 25.23 23.21 29.35
CA LEU A 32 25.90 22.00 28.89
C LEU A 32 24.89 20.84 28.71
N ILE A 33 23.96 20.66 29.66
CA ILE A 33 22.89 19.65 29.56
C ILE A 33 21.99 19.91 28.35
N LEU A 34 21.60 21.17 28.12
CA LEU A 34 20.77 21.54 26.96
C LEU A 34 21.47 21.27 25.63
N ILE A 35 22.73 21.69 25.50
CA ILE A 35 23.53 21.45 24.29
C ILE A 35 23.72 19.96 24.04
N THR A 36 24.11 19.19 25.05
CA THR A 36 24.32 17.75 24.91
C THR A 36 23.02 17.03 24.53
N THR A 37 21.89 17.41 25.12
CA THR A 37 20.57 16.88 24.75
C THR A 37 20.20 17.24 23.32
N TYR A 38 20.43 18.49 22.90
CA TYR A 38 20.18 18.95 21.53
C TYR A 38 21.04 18.17 20.51
N ILE A 39 22.34 18.00 20.79
CA ILE A 39 23.24 17.19 19.95
C ILE A 39 22.71 15.76 19.85
N ILE A 40 22.38 15.10 20.96
CA ILE A 40 21.87 13.72 20.92
C ILE A 40 20.56 13.61 20.13
N ALA A 41 19.65 14.59 20.25
CA ALA A 41 18.35 14.57 19.58
C ALA A 41 18.44 14.77 18.05
N PHE A 42 19.34 15.66 17.60
CA PHE A 42 19.47 16.06 16.19
C PHE A 42 20.62 15.39 15.42
N THR A 43 21.47 14.62 16.10
CA THR A 43 22.60 13.89 15.50
C THR A 43 22.29 12.39 15.49
N PRO A 44 22.81 11.59 14.54
CA PRO A 44 22.60 10.14 14.49
C PRO A 44 23.08 9.35 15.73
N LEU A 45 23.66 9.99 16.75
CA LEU A 45 24.00 9.34 18.03
C LEU A 45 22.80 8.64 18.68
N ARG A 46 21.56 9.16 18.50
CA ARG A 46 20.35 8.48 19.00
C ARG A 46 20.10 7.11 18.36
N GLU A 47 20.57 6.89 17.13
CA GLU A 47 20.39 5.64 16.40
C GLU A 47 21.37 4.55 16.85
N TYR A 48 22.41 4.92 17.62
CA TYR A 48 23.36 3.99 18.23
C TYR A 48 22.86 3.39 19.55
N ILE A 49 21.72 3.83 20.09
CA ILE A 49 21.09 3.22 21.26
C ILE A 49 20.30 1.99 20.79
N PRO A 50 20.76 0.76 21.10
CA PRO A 50 20.06 -0.44 20.70
C PRO A 50 18.69 -0.49 21.38
N GLY A 51 17.62 -0.68 20.59
CA GLY A 51 16.25 -0.76 21.12
C GLY A 51 15.15 -0.53 20.07
N TYR A 52 15.46 0.17 18.99
CA TYR A 52 14.50 0.37 17.89
C TYR A 52 15.21 0.21 16.55
N ALA A 53 14.81 -0.79 15.76
CA ALA A 53 15.23 -0.88 14.37
C ALA A 53 14.88 0.44 13.68
N SER A 54 15.87 1.07 13.03
CA SER A 54 15.66 2.34 12.33
C SER A 54 14.50 2.17 11.35
N THR A 55 13.68 3.20 11.20
CA THR A 55 12.52 3.18 10.28
C THR A 55 12.95 2.83 8.86
N LYS A 56 14.17 3.22 8.48
CA LYS A 56 14.84 2.82 7.24
C LYS A 56 15.08 1.30 7.18
N LEU A 57 15.69 0.70 8.20
CA LEU A 57 15.96 -0.74 8.22
C LEU A 57 14.67 -1.58 8.14
N LYS A 58 13.60 -1.15 8.81
CA LYS A 58 12.29 -1.83 8.70
C LYS A 58 11.73 -1.77 7.29
N ARG A 59 11.78 -0.59 6.64
CA ARG A 59 11.33 -0.41 5.25
C ARG A 59 12.13 -1.27 4.28
N ASP A 60 13.45 -1.24 4.40
CA ASP A 60 14.36 -2.00 3.53
C ASP A 60 14.13 -3.51 3.70
N ALA A 61 13.91 -3.98 4.93
CA ALA A 61 13.59 -5.38 5.20
C ALA A 61 12.24 -5.80 4.58
N THR A 62 11.21 -4.97 4.67
CA THR A 62 9.91 -5.25 4.05
C THR A 62 10.00 -5.27 2.52
N GLU A 63 10.71 -4.31 1.92
CA GLU A 63 10.92 -4.27 0.47
C GLU A 63 11.68 -5.51 -0.01
N LEU A 64 12.72 -5.90 0.71
CA LEU A 64 13.51 -7.08 0.38
C LEU A 64 12.70 -8.37 0.52
N ALA A 65 11.86 -8.47 1.55
CA ALA A 65 10.96 -9.62 1.73
C ALA A 65 9.97 -9.76 0.56
N LEU A 66 9.35 -8.66 0.11
CA LEU A 66 8.43 -8.66 -1.03
C LEU A 66 9.13 -9.04 -2.35
N LYS A 67 10.33 -8.50 -2.58
CA LYS A 67 11.14 -8.86 -3.76
C LYS A 67 11.56 -10.32 -3.74
N SER A 68 11.96 -10.83 -2.58
CA SER A 68 12.37 -12.23 -2.40
C SER A 68 11.21 -13.19 -2.66
N ASP A 69 10.01 -12.88 -2.15
CA ASP A 69 8.81 -13.67 -2.41
C ASP A 69 8.46 -13.69 -3.91
N SER A 70 8.45 -12.50 -4.54
CA SER A 70 8.19 -12.37 -5.97
C SER A 70 9.18 -13.19 -6.82
N LEU A 71 10.47 -13.13 -6.47
CA LEU A 71 11.51 -13.91 -7.15
C LEU A 71 11.33 -15.40 -6.92
N SER A 72 10.96 -15.84 -5.71
CA SER A 72 10.68 -17.25 -5.40
C SER A 72 9.54 -17.79 -6.25
N GLN A 73 8.45 -17.03 -6.40
CA GLN A 73 7.32 -17.41 -7.26
C GLN A 73 7.73 -17.52 -8.73
N ALA A 74 8.53 -16.56 -9.23
CA ALA A 74 9.03 -16.59 -10.61
C ALA A 74 9.93 -17.81 -10.87
N LEU A 75 10.81 -18.14 -9.91
CA LEU A 75 11.66 -19.33 -9.98
C LEU A 75 10.84 -20.63 -10.00
N LYS A 76 9.85 -20.77 -9.12
CA LYS A 76 8.97 -21.96 -9.11
C LYS A 76 8.27 -22.18 -10.46
N LYS A 77 7.78 -21.10 -11.08
CA LYS A 77 7.18 -21.16 -12.43
C LYS A 77 8.20 -21.57 -13.49
N ASN A 78 9.43 -21.07 -13.40
CA ASN A 78 10.52 -21.45 -14.30
C ASN A 78 10.89 -22.93 -14.13
N ASP A 79 11.02 -23.41 -12.90
CA ASP A 79 11.32 -24.82 -12.60
C ASP A 79 10.22 -25.74 -13.13
N ALA A 80 8.95 -25.39 -12.94
CA ALA A 80 7.81 -26.14 -13.50
C ALA A 80 7.84 -26.18 -15.03
N TYR A 81 8.21 -25.08 -15.69
CA TYR A 81 8.37 -25.00 -17.14
C TYR A 81 9.53 -25.88 -17.64
N LEU A 82 10.72 -25.77 -17.02
CA LEU A 82 11.88 -26.60 -17.37
C LEU A 82 11.61 -28.09 -17.15
N ASN A 83 10.92 -28.44 -16.07
CA ASN A 83 10.52 -29.82 -15.80
C ASN A 83 9.55 -30.35 -16.86
N SER A 84 8.62 -29.51 -17.33
CA SER A 84 7.73 -29.86 -18.44
C SER A 84 8.51 -30.11 -19.73
N ILE A 85 9.52 -29.28 -20.06
CA ILE A 85 10.40 -29.50 -21.21
C ILE A 85 11.15 -30.83 -21.08
N LYS A 86 11.75 -31.11 -19.92
CA LYS A 86 12.48 -32.37 -19.68
C LYS A 86 11.59 -33.59 -19.87
N LYS A 87 10.34 -33.55 -19.41
CA LYS A 87 9.36 -34.64 -19.59
C LYS A 87 9.03 -34.87 -21.07
N VAL A 88 8.84 -33.81 -21.85
CA VAL A 88 8.61 -33.90 -23.30
C VAL A 88 9.80 -34.54 -24.01
N LEU A 89 11.02 -34.15 -23.67
CA LEU A 89 12.24 -34.71 -24.27
C LEU A 89 12.44 -36.19 -23.93
N ASN A 90 11.98 -36.64 -22.76
CA ASN A 90 12.08 -38.03 -22.32
C ASN A 90 10.93 -38.93 -22.79
N GLY A 91 9.94 -38.39 -23.53
CA GLY A 91 8.84 -39.17 -24.11
C GLY A 91 7.66 -39.47 -23.17
N ASP A 92 7.65 -38.92 -21.94
CA ASP A 92 6.51 -39.02 -21.01
C ASP A 92 5.43 -37.99 -21.40
N LEU A 93 4.55 -38.37 -22.32
CA LEU A 93 3.49 -37.50 -22.86
C LEU A 93 2.20 -37.62 -22.05
N ASP A 94 2.00 -36.71 -21.08
CA ASP A 94 0.67 -36.46 -20.48
C ASP A 94 0.02 -35.26 -21.20
N VAL A 95 -0.60 -35.55 -22.36
CA VAL A 95 -1.09 -34.56 -23.35
C VAL A 95 -2.12 -33.57 -22.77
N ALA A 96 -2.71 -33.90 -21.63
CA ALA A 96 -3.73 -33.08 -20.95
C ALA A 96 -3.17 -31.84 -20.22
N LYS A 97 -1.85 -31.71 -20.04
CA LYS A 97 -1.22 -30.63 -19.26
C LYS A 97 -0.37 -29.64 -20.06
N LEU A 98 -0.37 -29.75 -21.40
CA LEU A 98 0.57 -29.01 -22.26
C LEU A 98 0.24 -27.52 -22.48
N SER A 99 -0.92 -27.03 -22.06
CA SER A 99 -1.25 -25.61 -22.19
C SER A 99 -0.46 -24.78 -21.17
N LYS A 100 0.14 -23.66 -21.58
CA LYS A 100 0.69 -22.66 -20.63
C LYS A 100 -0.38 -22.25 -19.60
N ASP A 101 -1.65 -22.21 -20.04
CA ASP A 101 -2.83 -22.05 -19.19
C ASP A 101 -3.06 -23.20 -18.21
N SER A 102 -2.75 -24.45 -18.56
CA SER A 102 -2.92 -25.61 -17.67
C SER A 102 -1.85 -25.66 -16.58
N ILE A 103 -0.62 -25.20 -16.86
CA ILE A 103 0.44 -25.06 -15.83
C ILE A 103 0.12 -23.90 -14.87
N ILE A 104 -0.41 -22.79 -15.38
CA ILE A 104 -0.83 -21.64 -14.55
C ILE A 104 -2.11 -21.97 -13.76
N ALA A 105 -3.03 -22.76 -14.33
CA ALA A 105 -4.27 -23.17 -13.68
C ALA A 105 -4.10 -24.34 -12.69
N ALA A 106 -3.06 -25.17 -12.83
CA ALA A 106 -2.79 -26.27 -11.89
C ALA A 106 -2.38 -25.76 -10.49
N ASP A 107 -1.77 -24.59 -10.39
CA ASP A 107 -1.50 -23.89 -9.11
C ASP A 107 -2.74 -23.16 -8.57
N ASN A 108 -3.73 -22.90 -9.43
CA ASN A 108 -5.05 -22.48 -9.00
C ASN A 108 -5.85 -23.71 -8.58
N LYS A 109 -5.39 -24.42 -7.55
CA LYS A 109 -6.33 -25.18 -6.73
C LYS A 109 -7.43 -24.19 -6.37
N PRO A 110 -8.72 -24.46 -6.66
CA PRO A 110 -9.77 -23.69 -6.00
C PRO A 110 -9.41 -23.77 -4.53
N LEU A 111 -9.13 -22.62 -3.92
CA LEU A 111 -9.00 -22.53 -2.47
C LEU A 111 -10.23 -23.26 -1.99
N ALA A 112 -10.05 -24.43 -1.39
CA ALA A 112 -11.16 -25.12 -0.79
C ALA A 112 -11.83 -24.07 0.09
N ASP A 113 -13.16 -24.03 0.13
CA ASP A 113 -13.92 -23.27 1.12
C ASP A 113 -13.64 -23.80 2.55
N GLU A 114 -12.39 -24.15 2.86
CA GLU A 114 -11.84 -24.20 4.20
C GLU A 114 -11.86 -22.79 4.74
N LYS A 115 -13.06 -22.44 5.24
CA LYS A 115 -13.33 -21.51 6.32
C LYS A 115 -12.21 -20.48 6.47
N MET A 116 -12.35 -19.37 5.74
CA MET A 116 -11.73 -18.09 6.10
C MET A 116 -12.23 -17.67 7.49
N GLN A 117 -11.80 -18.37 8.52
CA GLN A 117 -11.95 -17.96 9.90
C GLN A 117 -10.73 -17.11 10.23
N PRO A 118 -10.93 -15.86 10.68
CA PRO A 118 -9.86 -15.02 11.17
C PRO A 118 -8.99 -15.79 12.17
N SER A 119 -7.67 -15.73 11.98
CA SER A 119 -6.73 -16.26 12.98
C SER A 119 -6.82 -15.41 14.26
N GLU A 120 -6.55 -16.01 15.42
CA GLU A 120 -6.40 -15.30 16.71
C GLU A 120 -5.61 -13.97 16.62
N PRO A 121 -4.43 -13.91 15.97
CA PRO A 121 -3.71 -12.65 15.82
C PRO A 121 -4.37 -11.65 14.86
N ASP A 122 -5.08 -12.11 13.82
CA ASP A 122 -5.84 -11.23 12.93
C ASP A 122 -6.98 -10.54 13.69
N LEU A 123 -7.71 -11.28 14.55
CA LEU A 123 -8.76 -10.70 15.39
C LEU A 123 -8.21 -9.61 16.33
N LYS A 124 -7.08 -9.87 16.99
CA LYS A 124 -6.44 -8.88 17.87
C LYS A 124 -6.01 -7.61 17.13
N LEU A 125 -5.47 -7.78 15.92
CA LEU A 125 -5.07 -6.66 15.07
C LEU A 125 -6.29 -5.82 14.66
N ARG A 126 -7.39 -6.46 14.28
CA ARG A 126 -8.64 -5.75 13.93
C ARG A 126 -9.21 -4.98 15.11
N ASP A 127 -9.17 -5.58 16.29
CA ASP A 127 -9.58 -4.92 17.53
C ASP A 127 -8.68 -3.70 17.84
N GLU A 128 -7.38 -3.79 17.61
CA GLU A 128 -6.43 -2.68 17.77
C GLU A 128 -6.70 -1.55 16.78
N VAL A 129 -6.79 -1.87 15.48
CA VAL A 129 -7.09 -0.90 14.42
C VAL A 129 -8.43 -0.21 14.67
N SER A 130 -9.47 -0.95 15.08
CA SER A 130 -10.78 -0.35 15.36
C SER A 130 -10.78 0.62 16.55
N ARG A 131 -9.93 0.38 17.56
CA ARG A 131 -9.74 1.30 18.70
C ARG A 131 -9.00 2.56 18.28
N GLU A 132 -8.00 2.44 17.41
CA GLU A 132 -7.26 3.57 16.85
C GLU A 132 -8.16 4.44 15.95
N ASP A 133 -8.96 3.81 15.08
CA ASP A 133 -9.88 4.50 14.18
C ASP A 133 -11.02 5.23 14.91
N LYS A 134 -11.39 4.80 16.12
CA LYS A 134 -12.49 5.42 16.91
C LYS A 134 -12.26 6.90 17.21
N TYR A 135 -11.01 7.34 17.31
CA TYR A 135 -10.65 8.73 17.60
C TYR A 135 -10.12 9.47 16.36
N ASN A 136 -10.19 8.84 15.20
CA ASN A 136 -9.76 9.44 13.95
C ASN A 136 -10.82 10.48 13.53
N LEU A 137 -10.50 11.77 13.74
CA LEU A 137 -11.35 12.91 13.38
C LEU A 137 -11.40 13.18 11.86
N LEU A 138 -10.66 12.39 11.08
CA LEU A 138 -10.71 12.41 9.64
C LEU A 138 -11.91 11.58 9.19
N GLU A 139 -12.88 12.31 8.65
CA GLU A 139 -14.08 11.85 7.94
C GLU A 139 -13.87 10.47 7.32
N LYS A 140 -14.70 9.49 7.73
CA LYS A 140 -14.78 8.14 7.13
C LYS A 140 -14.48 8.26 5.66
N ALA A 141 -13.40 7.65 5.19
CA ALA A 141 -13.01 7.65 3.79
C ALA A 141 -14.24 7.26 2.96
N GLN A 142 -14.95 8.27 2.44
CA GLN A 142 -16.05 8.05 1.54
C GLN A 142 -15.39 7.35 0.37
N SER A 143 -15.85 6.14 0.07
CA SER A 143 -15.46 5.42 -1.13
C SER A 143 -15.47 6.44 -2.26
N LYS A 144 -14.29 6.75 -2.81
CA LYS A 144 -14.15 7.68 -3.92
C LYS A 144 -14.78 6.98 -5.11
N VAL A 145 -16.10 7.06 -5.23
CA VAL A 145 -16.85 6.53 -6.36
C VAL A 145 -16.46 7.39 -7.55
N SER A 146 -15.45 6.94 -8.28
CA SER A 146 -14.86 7.68 -9.40
C SER A 146 -15.75 7.67 -10.64
N ILE A 147 -16.75 6.79 -10.71
CA ILE A 147 -17.61 6.60 -11.89
C ILE A 147 -19.05 6.32 -11.44
N VAL A 148 -20.00 7.10 -11.96
CA VAL A 148 -21.44 6.92 -11.79
C VAL A 148 -22.05 6.65 -13.16
N PHE A 149 -22.72 5.50 -13.31
CA PHE A 149 -23.45 5.16 -14.53
C PHE A 149 -24.90 5.61 -14.45
N PHE A 150 -25.47 5.98 -15.59
CA PHE A 150 -26.88 6.30 -15.75
C PHE A 150 -27.59 5.24 -16.60
N ALA A 151 -28.86 4.97 -16.30
CA ALA A 151 -29.65 4.04 -17.10
C ALA A 151 -29.87 4.60 -18.52
N PRO A 152 -29.60 3.82 -19.58
CA PRO A 152 -29.69 4.31 -20.97
C PRO A 152 -31.14 4.52 -21.44
N ALA A 153 -32.08 3.77 -20.86
CA ALA A 153 -33.52 3.89 -21.08
C ALA A 153 -34.29 3.33 -19.86
N LYS A 154 -35.59 3.60 -19.77
CA LYS A 154 -36.48 3.05 -18.74
C LYS A 154 -37.45 2.05 -19.40
N GLY A 155 -37.34 0.77 -19.03
CA GLY A 155 -38.15 -0.30 -19.57
C GLY A 155 -38.16 -1.53 -18.67
N MET A 156 -38.88 -2.57 -19.08
CA MET A 156 -38.91 -3.85 -18.38
C MET A 156 -37.73 -4.72 -18.82
N VAL A 157 -36.99 -5.29 -17.86
CA VAL A 157 -35.92 -6.24 -18.16
C VAL A 157 -36.56 -7.58 -18.55
N THR A 158 -36.33 -8.02 -19.79
CA THR A 158 -36.85 -9.29 -20.31
C THR A 158 -35.88 -10.43 -20.03
N GLU A 159 -34.58 -10.18 -20.17
CA GLU A 159 -33.54 -11.18 -19.97
C GLU A 159 -32.32 -10.59 -19.28
N HIS A 160 -31.77 -11.34 -18.32
CA HIS A 160 -30.61 -10.91 -17.54
C HIS A 160 -29.31 -11.49 -18.10
N TYR A 161 -28.21 -10.85 -17.74
CA TYR A 161 -26.87 -11.36 -18.01
C TYR A 161 -26.69 -12.78 -17.45
N ASN A 162 -26.23 -13.70 -18.29
CA ASN A 162 -26.01 -15.10 -17.93
C ASN A 162 -24.80 -15.69 -18.66
N ILE A 163 -23.77 -16.02 -17.87
CA ILE A 163 -22.50 -16.58 -18.38
C ILE A 163 -22.68 -18.00 -18.92
N ARG A 164 -23.54 -18.80 -18.29
CA ARG A 164 -23.75 -20.22 -18.66
C ARG A 164 -24.33 -20.34 -20.06
N ASP A 165 -25.29 -19.48 -20.36
CA ASP A 165 -25.98 -19.45 -21.65
C ASP A 165 -25.28 -18.53 -22.66
N LYS A 166 -24.10 -18.00 -22.31
CA LYS A 166 -23.31 -17.04 -23.10
C LYS A 166 -24.08 -15.78 -23.50
N HIS A 167 -25.07 -15.40 -22.68
CA HIS A 167 -25.81 -14.15 -22.83
C HIS A 167 -25.09 -13.04 -22.05
N PHE A 168 -24.23 -12.28 -22.75
CA PHE A 168 -23.37 -11.27 -22.13
C PHE A 168 -24.00 -9.86 -22.08
N SER A 169 -25.32 -9.78 -22.19
CA SER A 169 -26.09 -8.54 -22.22
C SER A 169 -27.28 -8.60 -21.25
N THR A 170 -27.96 -7.48 -21.07
CA THR A 170 -29.25 -7.42 -20.37
C THR A 170 -30.24 -6.78 -21.31
N ASP A 171 -31.33 -7.48 -21.57
CA ASP A 171 -32.31 -7.08 -22.58
C ASP A 171 -33.44 -6.30 -21.91
N ILE A 172 -33.76 -5.14 -22.49
CA ILE A 172 -34.77 -4.22 -21.98
C ILE A 172 -35.82 -4.03 -23.06
N ALA A 173 -37.06 -4.43 -22.76
CA ALA A 173 -38.20 -4.18 -23.64
C ALA A 173 -38.59 -2.70 -23.62
N LEU A 174 -38.60 -2.08 -24.79
CA LEU A 174 -38.96 -0.69 -25.03
C LEU A 174 -39.94 -0.58 -26.20
N ALA A 175 -40.75 0.48 -26.20
CA ALA A 175 -41.57 0.80 -27.36
C ALA A 175 -40.69 1.17 -28.55
N LYS A 176 -41.17 0.89 -29.78
CA LYS A 176 -40.46 1.27 -31.01
C LYS A 176 -40.19 2.78 -31.02
N ASN A 177 -38.99 3.17 -31.45
CA ASN A 177 -38.50 4.57 -31.49
C ASN A 177 -38.31 5.24 -30.12
N THR A 178 -38.13 4.47 -29.04
CA THR A 178 -37.73 5.05 -27.74
C THR A 178 -36.29 5.57 -27.81
N PRO A 179 -36.01 6.82 -27.41
CA PRO A 179 -34.64 7.36 -27.40
C PRO A 179 -33.73 6.62 -26.42
N ILE A 180 -32.54 6.21 -26.87
CA ILE A 180 -31.51 5.57 -26.04
C ILE A 180 -30.42 6.60 -25.72
N LYS A 181 -30.03 6.71 -24.44
CA LYS A 181 -29.02 7.63 -23.96
C LYS A 181 -27.74 6.90 -23.58
N ALA A 182 -26.60 7.60 -23.63
CA ALA A 182 -25.33 7.07 -23.16
C ALA A 182 -25.35 6.86 -21.64
N VAL A 183 -24.73 5.76 -21.17
CA VAL A 183 -24.63 5.43 -19.73
C VAL A 183 -23.57 6.25 -19.00
N LEU A 184 -22.58 6.76 -19.74
CA LEU A 184 -21.46 7.55 -19.27
C LEU A 184 -20.90 8.37 -20.46
N GLY A 185 -20.25 9.50 -20.20
CA GLY A 185 -19.53 10.26 -21.23
C GLY A 185 -18.35 9.47 -21.80
N GLY A 186 -18.16 9.52 -23.12
CA GLY A 186 -17.10 8.81 -23.82
C GLY A 186 -17.06 9.12 -25.32
N ASN A 187 -16.22 8.38 -26.06
CA ASN A 187 -16.07 8.51 -27.51
C ASN A 187 -16.77 7.35 -28.22
N VAL A 188 -17.40 7.63 -29.37
CA VAL A 188 -18.03 6.60 -30.22
C VAL A 188 -16.96 5.92 -31.07
N ILE A 189 -16.82 4.60 -30.92
CA ILE A 189 -15.86 3.79 -31.69
C ILE A 189 -16.51 2.98 -32.82
N PHE A 190 -17.82 2.80 -32.78
CA PHE A 190 -18.58 2.02 -33.76
C PHE A 190 -20.03 2.54 -33.82
N ALA A 191 -20.57 2.70 -35.04
CA ALA A 191 -21.94 3.17 -35.30
C ALA A 191 -22.40 2.70 -36.68
N ASP A 192 -22.59 1.38 -36.84
CA ASP A 192 -23.06 0.77 -38.08
C ASP A 192 -23.95 -0.45 -37.79
N TRP A 193 -24.69 -0.89 -38.81
CA TRP A 193 -25.60 -2.03 -38.74
C TRP A 193 -24.85 -3.36 -38.78
N THR A 194 -25.29 -4.32 -37.97
CA THR A 194 -24.79 -5.70 -38.00
C THR A 194 -25.91 -6.69 -38.31
N PRO A 195 -25.65 -7.76 -39.10
CA PRO A 195 -26.66 -8.79 -39.39
C PRO A 195 -27.21 -9.51 -38.16
N THR A 196 -26.44 -9.56 -37.08
CA THR A 196 -26.77 -10.28 -35.85
C THR A 196 -27.54 -9.44 -34.85
N ASN A 197 -27.24 -8.14 -34.73
CA ASN A 197 -27.77 -7.28 -33.66
C ASN A 197 -28.53 -6.05 -34.15
N GLY A 198 -28.56 -5.78 -35.46
CA GLY A 198 -29.27 -4.64 -36.02
C GLY A 198 -28.46 -3.33 -35.93
N ASN A 199 -29.17 -2.22 -35.77
CA ASN A 199 -28.62 -0.87 -35.55
C ASN A 199 -28.44 -0.57 -34.06
#